data_AF-A0A1A8RTC7-F1
#
_entry.id   AF-A0A1A8RTC7-F1
#
_cell.length_a   1.000
_cell.length_b   1.000
_cell.length_c   1.000
_cell.angle_alpha   90.00
_cell.angle_beta   90.00
_cell.angle_gamma   90.00
#
_symmetry.space_group_name_H-M   'P 1'
#
loop_
_entity.id
_entity.type
_entity.pdbx_description
1 polymer ?
#
loop_
_entity_poly.entity_id
_entity_poly.type
_entity_poly.pdbx_seq_one_letter_code
_entity_poly.pdbx_strand_id
1 'polypeptide(L)'
;KKVDDDASVHDRVLWALHMSGFDDLVKFIACAQSEQQWSMHVLEIISLMFRDQTPEALVSAGHARSTEEKQRDSQELEALREKEHAEKRFRNLQRGTRHSRFGGSYVVQGLKAIGDKDVIYHQNL
;
A
#
# COMPACT_ATOMS: atom_id res chain seq x y z
N LYS A 1 2.44 22.01 5.43
CA LYS A 1 2.50 20.75 4.67
C LYS A 1 1.22 20.70 3.84
N LYS A 2 1.28 20.87 2.52
CA LYS A 2 0.05 20.93 1.70
C LYS A 2 -0.57 19.54 1.72
N VAL A 3 -1.77 19.45 2.29
CA VAL A 3 -2.56 18.21 2.40
C VAL A 3 -3.07 17.74 1.03
N ASP A 4 -3.01 18.61 0.01
CA ASP A 4 -3.41 18.31 -1.38
C ASP A 4 -2.50 17.33 -2.14
N ASP A 5 -1.29 17.04 -1.65
CA ASP A 5 -0.33 16.19 -2.39
C ASP A 5 -0.56 14.67 -2.18
N ASP A 6 -1.44 14.31 -1.23
CA ASP A 6 -1.76 12.91 -0.91
C ASP A 6 -2.96 12.38 -1.72
N ALA A 7 -3.65 13.22 -2.50
CA ALA A 7 -4.80 12.82 -3.32
C ALA A 7 -4.37 12.17 -4.64
N SER A 8 -5.02 11.06 -5.01
CA SER A 8 -4.71 10.38 -6.26
C SER A 8 -5.10 11.24 -7.48
N VAL A 9 -4.56 10.92 -8.65
CA VAL A 9 -4.96 11.58 -9.91
C VAL A 9 -6.46 11.42 -10.17
N HIS A 10 -7.03 10.26 -9.80
CA HIS A 10 -8.46 10.00 -9.94
C HIS A 10 -9.29 10.90 -9.03
N ASP A 11 -8.92 11.04 -7.75
CA ASP A 11 -9.59 11.92 -6.79
C ASP A 11 -9.59 13.38 -7.26
N ARG A 12 -8.46 13.83 -7.81
CA ARG A 12 -8.33 15.19 -8.36
C ARG A 12 -9.25 15.42 -9.56
N VAL A 13 -9.42 14.42 -10.42
CA VAL A 13 -10.35 14.48 -11.56
C VAL A 13 -11.80 14.51 -11.06
N LEU A 14 -12.17 13.65 -10.11
CA LEU A 14 -13.50 13.66 -9.49
C LEU A 14 -13.82 15.00 -8.84
N TRP A 15 -12.86 15.58 -8.13
CA TRP A 15 -13.01 16.90 -7.52
C TRP A 15 -13.21 17.99 -8.57
N ALA A 16 -12.43 17.97 -9.67
CA ALA A 16 -12.60 18.92 -10.76
C ALA A 16 -13.97 18.77 -11.46
N LEU A 17 -14.42 17.53 -11.70
CA LEU A 17 -15.76 17.25 -12.24
C LEU A 17 -16.84 17.86 -11.36
N HIS A 18 -16.76 17.66 -10.05
CA HIS A 18 -17.70 18.23 -9.09
C HIS A 18 -17.65 19.77 -9.06
N MET A 19 -16.46 20.38 -9.00
CA MET A 19 -16.33 21.85 -8.99
C MET A 19 -16.82 22.51 -10.28
N SER A 20 -16.76 21.79 -11.41
CA SER A 20 -17.33 22.27 -12.68
C SER A 20 -18.85 22.11 -12.79
N GLY A 21 -19.50 21.39 -11.86
CA GLY A 21 -20.92 21.02 -11.95
C GLY A 21 -21.23 19.97 -13.02
N PHE A 22 -20.20 19.28 -13.54
CA PHE A 22 -20.38 18.27 -14.59
C PHE A 22 -21.09 17.02 -14.05
N ASP A 23 -20.90 16.68 -12.78
CA ASP A 23 -21.62 15.57 -12.14
C ASP A 23 -23.15 15.80 -12.15
N ASP A 24 -23.62 17.03 -12.02
CA ASP A 24 -25.04 17.36 -12.13
C ASP A 24 -25.56 17.24 -13.57
N LEU A 25 -24.74 17.57 -14.58
CA LEU A 25 -25.07 17.30 -15.98
C LEU A 25 -25.19 15.80 -16.24
N VAL A 26 -24.23 15.00 -15.75
CA VAL A 26 -24.28 13.53 -15.89
C VAL A 26 -25.54 12.96 -15.21
N LYS A 27 -25.89 13.44 -14.01
CA LYS A 27 -27.14 13.07 -13.32
C LYS A 27 -28.38 13.45 -14.15
N PHE A 28 -28.40 14.64 -14.74
CA PHE A 28 -29.51 15.07 -15.60
C PHE A 28 -29.69 14.13 -16.79
N ILE A 29 -28.61 13.84 -17.54
CA ILE A 29 -28.65 12.95 -18.71
C ILE A 29 -29.08 11.53 -18.29
N ALA A 30 -28.63 11.05 -17.13
CA ALA A 30 -29.03 9.74 -16.59
C ALA A 30 -30.54 9.63 -16.32
N CYS A 31 -31.19 10.73 -15.92
CA CYS A 31 -32.60 10.76 -15.56
C CYS A 31 -33.53 11.21 -16.70
N ALA A 32 -33.01 11.85 -17.75
CA ALA A 32 -33.80 12.39 -18.84
C ALA A 32 -34.16 11.30 -19.87
N GLN A 33 -35.46 11.02 -20.01
CA GLN A 33 -35.94 10.03 -20.99
C GLN A 33 -35.69 10.46 -22.44
N SER A 34 -35.55 11.76 -22.71
CA SER A 34 -35.14 12.30 -24.01
C SER A 34 -33.69 12.02 -24.37
N GLU A 35 -32.85 11.63 -23.40
CA GLU A 35 -31.41 11.45 -23.56
C GLU A 35 -30.98 9.97 -23.54
N GLN A 36 -31.91 9.04 -23.74
CA GLN A 36 -31.62 7.60 -23.66
C GLN A 36 -30.52 7.11 -24.62
N GLN A 37 -30.29 7.80 -25.74
CA GLN A 37 -29.18 7.50 -26.66
C GLN A 37 -27.80 7.55 -25.97
N TRP A 38 -27.67 8.29 -24.86
CA TRP A 38 -26.42 8.45 -24.13
C TRP A 38 -26.27 7.49 -22.94
N SER A 39 -27.27 6.64 -22.70
CA SER A 39 -27.34 5.76 -21.51
C SER A 39 -26.06 4.95 -21.26
N MET A 40 -25.50 4.32 -22.30
CA MET A 40 -24.27 3.52 -22.17
C MET A 40 -23.04 4.38 -21.82
N HIS A 41 -22.92 5.57 -22.42
CA HIS A 41 -21.82 6.49 -22.12
C HIS A 41 -21.90 6.99 -20.69
N VAL A 42 -23.10 7.36 -20.24
CA VAL A 42 -23.35 7.79 -18.86
C VAL A 42 -23.05 6.68 -17.87
N LEU A 43 -23.46 5.44 -18.17
CA LEU A 43 -23.17 4.28 -17.33
C LEU A 43 -21.67 4.03 -17.20
N GLU A 44 -20.91 4.14 -18.29
CA GLU A 44 -19.46 3.98 -18.27
C GLU A 44 -18.78 5.08 -17.45
N ILE A 45 -19.19 6.34 -17.63
CA ILE A 45 -18.67 7.47 -16.85
C ILE A 45 -18.92 7.23 -15.35
N ILE A 46 -20.15 6.90 -14.96
CA ILE A 46 -20.48 6.63 -13.54
C ILE A 46 -19.66 5.45 -13.01
N SER A 47 -19.53 4.38 -13.80
CA SER A 47 -18.73 3.21 -13.41
C SER A 47 -17.26 3.58 -13.18
N LEU A 48 -16.68 4.43 -14.04
CA LEU A 48 -15.32 4.95 -13.88
C LEU A 48 -15.17 5.93 -12.72
N MET A 49 -16.22 6.71 -12.42
CA MET A 49 -16.22 7.60 -11.27
C MET A 49 -16.13 6.82 -9.94
N PHE A 50 -16.77 5.65 -9.86
CA PHE A 50 -16.81 4.83 -8.65
C PHE A 50 -15.85 3.63 -8.64
N ARG A 51 -14.97 3.50 -9.65
CA ARG A 51 -14.12 2.30 -9.83
C ARG A 51 -13.24 1.92 -8.63
N ASP A 52 -12.83 2.91 -7.84
CA ASP A 52 -11.92 2.76 -6.70
C ASP A 52 -12.68 2.80 -5.36
N GLN A 53 -14.02 2.68 -5.39
CA GLN A 53 -14.89 2.76 -4.21
C GLN A 53 -15.68 1.45 -4.01
N THR A 54 -15.90 1.08 -2.75
CA THR A 54 -16.84 0.00 -2.40
C THR A 54 -18.16 0.59 -1.89
N PRO A 55 -19.29 -0.11 -2.07
CA PRO A 55 -20.59 0.35 -1.55
C PRO A 55 -20.56 0.64 -0.05
N GLU A 56 -19.88 -0.19 0.73
CA GLU A 56 -19.76 -0.04 2.18
C GLU A 56 -18.99 1.24 2.55
N ALA A 57 -17.91 1.55 1.82
CA ALA A 57 -17.13 2.76 2.02
C ALA A 57 -17.93 4.03 1.67
N LEU A 58 -18.74 3.98 0.60
CA LEU A 58 -19.58 5.11 0.20
C LEU A 58 -20.67 5.42 1.24
N VAL A 59 -21.28 4.39 1.82
CA VAL A 59 -22.29 4.55 2.88
C VAL A 59 -21.67 5.22 4.12
N SER A 60 -20.44 4.89 4.47
CA SER A 60 -19.75 5.46 5.64
C SER A 60 -19.12 6.83 5.36
N ALA A 61 -18.80 7.19 4.11
CA ALA A 61 -18.08 8.40 3.73
C ALA A 61 -18.70 9.74 4.18
N GLY A 62 -20.01 9.77 4.47
CA GLY A 62 -20.72 10.95 4.99
C GLY A 62 -21.01 10.94 6.49
N HIS A 63 -20.74 9.82 7.17
CA HIS A 63 -21.01 9.68 8.59
C HIS A 63 -19.78 10.12 9.40
N ALA A 64 -20.00 10.96 10.42
CA ALA A 64 -18.95 11.28 11.37
C ALA A 64 -18.57 9.99 12.12
N ARG A 65 -17.38 9.45 11.82
CA ARG A 65 -16.84 8.25 12.50
C ARG A 65 -16.95 8.41 14.01
N SER A 66 -17.44 7.36 14.67
CA SER A 66 -17.61 7.39 16.12
C SER A 66 -16.24 7.47 16.81
N THR A 67 -16.21 7.94 18.06
CA THR A 67 -14.98 7.95 18.86
C THR A 67 -14.41 6.54 19.04
N GLU A 68 -15.27 5.55 19.18
CA GLU A 68 -14.90 4.13 19.30
C GLU A 68 -14.30 3.57 18.02
N GLU A 69 -14.86 3.94 16.86
CA GLU A 69 -14.36 3.52 15.54
C GLU A 69 -12.96 4.09 15.29
N LYS A 70 -12.76 5.39 15.53
CA LYS A 70 -11.45 6.03 15.43
C LYS A 70 -10.42 5.40 16.38
N GLN A 71 -10.84 5.07 17.61
CA GLN A 71 -9.97 4.43 18.58
C GLN A 71 -9.56 3.03 18.11
N ARG A 72 -10.50 2.25 17.56
CA ARG A 72 -10.23 0.92 17.00
C ARG A 72 -9.27 0.98 15.82
N ASP A 73 -9.51 1.89 14.87
CA ASP A 73 -8.61 2.12 13.73
C ASP A 73 -7.18 2.44 14.20
N SER A 74 -7.06 3.28 15.24
CA SER A 74 -5.75 3.67 15.78
C SER A 74 -5.01 2.48 16.42
N GLN A 75 -5.73 1.61 17.12
CA GLN A 75 -5.17 0.40 17.73
C GLN A 75 -4.76 -0.63 16.69
N GLU A 76 -5.58 -0.82 15.64
CA GLU A 76 -5.26 -1.70 14.52
C GLU A 76 -4.01 -1.22 13.78
N LEU A 77 -3.91 0.08 13.54
CA LEU A 77 -2.76 0.69 12.87
C LEU A 77 -1.48 0.59 13.72
N GLU A 78 -1.59 0.70 15.03
CA GLU A 78 -0.49 0.47 15.96
C GLU A 78 -0.04 -1.00 15.94
N ALA A 79 -0.98 -1.95 15.98
CA ALA A 79 -0.68 -3.38 15.91
C ALA A 79 0.01 -3.77 14.59
N LEU A 80 -0.43 -3.22 13.45
CA LEU A 80 0.23 -3.41 12.15
C LEU A 80 1.66 -2.86 12.15
N ARG A 81 1.86 -1.67 12.74
CA ARG A 81 3.18 -1.05 12.86
C ARG A 81 4.12 -1.91 13.70
N GLU A 82 3.65 -2.43 14.83
CA GLU A 82 4.43 -3.32 15.69
C GLU A 82 4.84 -4.61 14.97
N LYS A 83 3.91 -5.20 14.21
CA LYS A 83 4.18 -6.38 13.38
C LYS A 83 5.27 -6.09 12.34
N GLU A 84 5.18 -4.98 11.62
CA GLU A 84 6.18 -4.58 10.63
C GLU A 84 7.57 -4.37 11.29
N HIS A 85 7.61 -3.72 12.46
CA HIS A 85 8.84 -3.55 13.23
C HIS A 85 9.43 -4.89 13.66
N ALA A 86 8.61 -5.83 14.13
CA ALA A 86 9.06 -7.17 14.50
C ALA A 86 9.65 -7.92 13.31
N GLU A 87 8.99 -7.88 12.15
CA GLU A 87 9.48 -8.48 10.90
C GLU A 87 10.78 -7.81 10.41
N LYS A 88 10.89 -6.49 10.52
CA LYS A 88 12.12 -5.75 10.20
C LYS A 88 13.27 -6.13 11.13
N ARG A 89 13.01 -6.25 12.44
CA ARG A 89 14.01 -6.74 13.42
C ARG A 89 14.46 -8.15 13.09
N PHE A 90 13.51 -9.06 12.81
CA PHE A 90 13.83 -10.44 12.43
C PHE A 90 14.70 -10.49 11.17
N ARG A 91 14.33 -9.75 10.12
CA ARG A 91 15.13 -9.65 8.88
C ARG A 91 16.53 -9.09 9.13
N ASN A 92 16.68 -8.14 10.05
CA ASN A 92 17.98 -7.60 10.42
C ASN A 92 18.83 -8.60 11.22
N LEU A 93 18.23 -9.44 12.08
CA LEU A 93 18.95 -10.50 12.79
C LEU A 93 19.47 -11.59 11.84
N GLN A 94 18.73 -11.89 10.77
CA GLN A 94 19.17 -12.85 9.75
C GLN A 94 20.28 -12.30 8.85
N ARG A 95 20.48 -10.98 8.82
CA ARG A 95 21.55 -10.34 8.06
C ARG A 95 22.83 -10.30 8.91
N GLY A 96 23.95 -10.68 8.31
CA GLY A 96 25.26 -10.48 8.91
C GLY A 96 25.49 -9.00 9.23
N THR A 97 26.16 -8.72 10.34
CA THR A 97 26.51 -7.35 10.76
C THR A 97 27.57 -6.69 9.87
N ARG A 98 28.13 -7.43 8.91
CA ARG A 98 29.21 -7.02 8.03
C ARG A 98 28.73 -6.98 6.59
N HIS A 99 29.40 -6.18 5.77
CA HIS A 99 29.08 -6.08 4.34
C HIS A 99 29.34 -7.42 3.64
N SER A 100 28.61 -7.68 2.54
CA SER A 100 28.72 -8.93 1.77
C SER A 100 30.16 -9.26 1.38
N ARG A 101 30.97 -8.25 1.05
CA ARG A 101 32.39 -8.39 0.67
C ARG A 101 33.35 -8.74 1.83
N PHE A 102 32.88 -8.86 3.07
CA PHE A 102 33.73 -9.17 4.22
C PHE A 102 33.79 -10.70 4.38
N GLY A 103 34.64 -11.34 3.59
CA GLY A 103 34.94 -12.78 3.72
C GLY A 103 35.99 -13.01 4.80
N GLY A 104 35.61 -13.70 5.87
CA GLY A 104 36.55 -14.18 6.90
C GLY A 104 37.27 -15.45 6.46
N SER A 105 38.46 -15.69 7.01
CA SER A 105 39.14 -16.98 6.92
C SER A 105 39.25 -17.57 8.32
N TYR A 106 38.88 -18.83 8.51
CA TYR A 106 38.93 -19.50 9.80
C TYR A 106 39.56 -20.89 9.69
N VAL A 107 40.13 -21.36 10.79
CA VAL A 107 40.73 -22.70 10.88
C VAL A 107 39.69 -23.65 11.47
N VAL A 108 39.38 -24.73 10.75
CA VAL A 108 38.47 -25.78 11.19
C VAL A 108 39.28 -26.85 11.90
N GLN A 109 39.27 -26.82 13.24
CA GLN A 109 39.94 -27.82 14.05
C GLN A 109 39.26 -29.20 13.89
N GLY A 110 40.06 -30.26 13.83
CA GLY A 110 39.57 -31.64 13.71
C GLY A 110 39.31 -32.11 12.28
N LEU A 111 39.39 -31.22 11.29
CA LEU A 111 39.37 -31.58 9.87
C LEU A 111 40.80 -31.43 9.31
N LYS A 112 41.44 -32.54 8.92
CA LYS A 112 42.81 -32.55 8.42
C LYS A 112 42.86 -32.30 6.90
N ALA A 113 43.68 -31.34 6.51
CA ALA A 113 44.06 -31.09 5.12
C ALA A 113 45.13 -32.11 4.66
N ILE A 114 45.47 -32.06 3.38
CA ILE A 114 46.60 -32.83 2.82
C ILE A 114 47.88 -32.37 3.54
N GLY A 115 48.41 -33.20 4.44
CA GLY A 115 49.61 -32.92 5.24
C GLY A 115 49.38 -32.74 6.75
N ASP A 116 48.34 -33.35 7.35
CA ASP A 116 48.06 -33.41 8.80
C ASP A 116 47.85 -32.07 9.53
N LYS A 117 47.78 -30.97 8.78
CA LYS A 117 47.40 -29.65 9.31
C LYS A 117 45.89 -29.46 9.27
N ASP A 118 45.36 -28.64 10.16
CA ASP A 118 43.93 -28.32 10.19
C ASP A 118 43.55 -27.49 8.95
N VAL A 119 42.33 -27.68 8.44
CA VAL A 119 41.83 -27.03 7.21
C VAL A 119 41.59 -25.53 7.44
N ILE A 120 42.08 -24.70 6.53
CA ILE A 120 41.71 -23.28 6.46
C ILE A 120 40.51 -23.15 5.52
N TYR A 121 39.39 -22.64 6.04
CA TYR A 121 38.21 -22.35 5.26
C TYR A 121 38.14 -20.85 4.94
N HIS A 122 37.92 -20.54 3.67
CA HIS A 122 37.59 -19.20 3.20
C HIS A 122 36.10 -19.17 2.88
N GLN A 123 35.37 -18.28 3.55
CA GLN A 123 33.96 -18.08 3.22
C GLN A 123 33.87 -17.32 1.89
N ASN A 124 33.52 -18.05 0.82
CA ASN A 124 33.30 -17.47 -0.50
C ASN A 124 32.05 -16.58 -0.50
N LEU A 125 32.10 -15.53 -1.33
CA LEU A 125 31.06 -14.51 -1.52
C LEU A 125 29.73 -15.09 -1.99
#